data_AF-A0A4U3MK28-F1
#
_entry.id   AF-A0A4U3MK28-F1
#
_cell.length_a   1.000
_cell.length_b   1.000
_cell.length_c   1.000
_cell.angle_alpha   90.00
_cell.angle_beta   90.00
_cell.angle_gamma   90.00
#
_symmetry.space_group_name_H-M   'P 1'
#
loop_
_entity.id
_entity.type
_entity.pdbx_description
1 polymer ?
#
loop_
_entity_poly.entity_id
_entity_poly.type
_entity_poly.pdbx_seq_one_letter_code
_entity_poly.pdbx_strand_id
1 'polypeptide(L)'
;MFDFTPRQLASVRSNKFWESGAEFPGFTRVYVADPRFPVSVAVPSGSKTEYEFWDEDALAVQVEVRGDGTLTVSQINLARMPDRLAQEVRAGRRNVIDYVRSQEESIRDEISGLRFKIRRNAIMVNGTPVSVVDIEDGTRRAFFLSSDNVIWNIIGRELADHVYQRIADSFRFIQVSAIREALRQAGG
;
A
#
# COMPACT_ATOMS: atom_id res chain seq x y z
N MET A 1 12.04 5.96 -15.05
CA MET A 1 11.08 5.14 -15.82
C MET A 1 11.45 3.69 -15.52
N PHE A 2 10.49 2.84 -15.12
CA PHE A 2 10.80 1.45 -14.80
C PHE A 2 10.74 0.64 -16.09
N ASP A 3 11.88 0.17 -16.58
CA ASP A 3 11.95 -0.62 -17.81
C ASP A 3 11.71 -2.08 -17.48
N PHE A 4 10.59 -2.63 -17.94
CA PHE A 4 10.25 -4.03 -17.75
C PHE A 4 11.09 -4.90 -18.70
N THR A 5 11.77 -5.90 -18.15
CA THR A 5 12.42 -6.95 -18.94
C THR A 5 11.38 -7.78 -19.72
N PRO A 6 11.74 -8.43 -20.84
CA PRO A 6 10.83 -9.30 -21.60
C PRO A 6 10.13 -10.38 -20.75
N ARG A 7 10.82 -10.90 -19.72
CA ARG A 7 10.23 -11.86 -18.78
C ARG A 7 9.19 -11.22 -17.86
N GLN A 8 9.45 -10.01 -17.36
CA GLN A 8 8.48 -9.25 -16.56
C GLN A 8 7.27 -8.84 -17.41
N LEU A 9 7.48 -8.46 -18.68
CA LEU A 9 6.41 -8.18 -19.64
C LEU A 9 5.50 -9.39 -19.87
N ALA A 10 6.08 -10.59 -20.02
CA ALA A 10 5.31 -11.82 -20.17
C ALA A 10 4.50 -12.15 -18.89
N SER A 11 5.04 -11.86 -17.70
CA SER A 11 4.33 -12.07 -16.43
C SER A 11 3.19 -11.07 -16.20
N VAL A 12 3.37 -9.79 -16.57
CA VAL A 12 2.31 -8.76 -16.53
C VAL A 12 1.07 -9.18 -17.33
N ARG A 13 1.26 -9.95 -18.42
CA ARG A 13 0.15 -10.47 -19.23
C ARG A 13 -0.64 -11.57 -18.55
N SER A 14 0.07 -12.53 -17.98
CA SER A 14 -0.54 -13.76 -17.49
C SER A 14 -1.09 -13.57 -16.08
N ASN A 15 -0.51 -12.67 -15.30
CA ASN A 15 -0.85 -12.44 -13.90
C ASN A 15 -0.90 -10.94 -13.59
N LYS A 16 -1.85 -10.54 -12.73
CA LYS A 16 -1.92 -9.19 -12.15
C LYS A 16 -0.78 -8.91 -11.16
N PHE A 17 0.08 -9.90 -10.93
CA PHE A 17 1.04 -9.94 -9.85
C PHE A 17 2.25 -10.76 -10.26
N TRP A 18 3.46 -10.29 -9.98
CA TRP A 18 4.66 -11.12 -10.05
C TRP A 18 5.76 -10.57 -9.14
N GLU A 19 6.74 -11.43 -8.88
CA GLU A 19 7.88 -11.11 -8.03
C GLU A 19 9.17 -11.12 -8.84
N SER A 20 10.10 -10.22 -8.54
CA SER A 20 11.50 -10.32 -8.99
C SER A 20 12.43 -10.47 -7.80
N GLY A 21 13.39 -11.39 -7.95
CA GLY A 21 14.41 -11.62 -6.94
C GLY A 21 15.51 -10.55 -6.95
N ALA A 22 16.13 -10.40 -5.77
CA ALA A 22 17.39 -9.71 -5.51
C ALA A 22 17.45 -8.24 -5.93
N GLU A 23 16.63 -7.40 -5.30
CA GLU A 23 17.03 -5.99 -5.16
C GLU A 23 18.00 -5.79 -3.97
N PHE A 24 17.83 -6.55 -2.88
CA PHE A 24 18.64 -6.45 -1.65
C PHE A 24 18.73 -7.81 -0.91
N PRO A 25 19.74 -8.02 -0.02
CA PRO A 25 19.81 -9.23 0.80
C PRO A 25 18.56 -9.41 1.68
N GLY A 26 17.92 -10.57 1.55
CA GLY A 26 16.74 -10.94 2.36
C GLY A 26 15.42 -10.30 1.94
N PHE A 27 15.36 -9.56 0.83
CA PHE A 27 14.13 -8.98 0.29
C PHE A 27 13.92 -9.31 -1.20
N THR A 28 12.66 -9.51 -1.56
CA THR A 28 12.18 -9.70 -2.92
C THR A 28 11.29 -8.52 -3.30
N ARG A 29 11.33 -8.05 -4.55
CA ARG A 29 10.40 -7.01 -4.99
C ARG A 29 9.17 -7.63 -5.62
N VAL A 30 8.02 -7.18 -5.13
CA VAL A 30 6.69 -7.51 -5.61
C VAL A 30 6.20 -6.38 -6.52
N TYR A 31 5.59 -6.75 -7.65
CA TYR A 31 4.97 -5.82 -8.58
C TYR A 31 3.50 -6.19 -8.79
N VAL A 32 2.64 -5.19 -8.72
CA VAL A 32 1.23 -5.33 -9.08
C VAL A 32 1.02 -4.69 -10.46
N ALA A 33 0.69 -5.54 -11.42
CA ALA A 33 0.41 -5.19 -12.82
C ALA A 33 -1.00 -4.66 -13.04
N ASP A 34 -1.87 -4.68 -12.02
CA ASP A 34 -3.24 -4.19 -12.14
C ASP A 34 -3.20 -2.65 -12.26
N PRO A 35 -3.73 -2.07 -13.36
CA PRO A 35 -3.79 -0.61 -13.52
C PRO A 35 -4.56 0.11 -12.42
N ARG A 36 -5.41 -0.60 -11.67
CA ARG A 36 -6.13 -0.05 -10.53
C ARG A 36 -5.24 0.05 -9.30
N PHE A 37 -4.26 -0.82 -9.12
CA PHE A 37 -3.30 -0.83 -8.00
C PHE A 37 -1.85 -0.90 -8.53
N PRO A 38 -1.37 0.08 -9.30
CA PRO A 38 -0.13 -0.04 -10.04
C PRO A 38 1.07 0.30 -9.15
N VAL A 39 1.57 -0.65 -8.36
CA VAL A 39 2.64 -0.38 -7.38
C VAL A 39 3.71 -1.46 -7.38
N SER A 40 4.88 -1.10 -6.84
CA SER A 40 5.92 -2.04 -6.45
C SER A 40 6.32 -1.84 -5.00
N VAL A 41 6.58 -2.93 -4.29
CA VAL A 41 6.97 -2.95 -2.88
C VAL A 41 8.00 -4.05 -2.63
N ALA A 42 8.99 -3.80 -1.78
CA ALA A 42 9.93 -4.81 -1.33
C ALA A 42 9.38 -5.53 -0.10
N VAL A 43 9.37 -6.85 -0.12
CA VAL A 43 8.89 -7.73 0.96
C VAL A 43 9.99 -8.71 1.38
N PRO A 44 9.99 -9.23 2.62
CA PRO A 44 10.99 -10.22 3.04
C PRO A 44 11.01 -11.45 2.14
N SER A 45 12.20 -11.94 1.79
CA SER A 45 12.35 -13.11 0.91
C SER A 45 11.76 -14.36 1.56
N GLY A 46 11.02 -15.14 0.77
CA GLY A 46 10.33 -16.34 1.25
C GLY A 46 9.01 -16.06 1.97
N SER A 47 8.56 -14.79 2.02
CA SER A 47 7.19 -14.45 2.36
C SER A 47 6.22 -15.04 1.33
N LYS A 48 5.01 -15.39 1.78
CA LYS A 48 3.92 -15.75 0.88
C LYS A 48 3.13 -14.48 0.58
N THR A 49 3.15 -14.04 -0.67
CA THR A 49 2.38 -12.86 -1.09
C THR A 49 1.11 -13.28 -1.80
N GLU A 50 -0.01 -12.73 -1.37
CA GLU A 50 -1.32 -12.93 -1.96
C GLU A 50 -1.89 -11.58 -2.42
N TYR A 51 -2.39 -11.57 -3.65
CA TYR A 51 -3.09 -10.41 -4.20
C TYR A 51 -4.59 -10.65 -4.08
N GLU A 52 -5.28 -9.79 -3.33
CA GLU A 52 -6.69 -9.99 -3.00
C GLU A 52 -7.56 -8.80 -3.45
N PHE A 53 -8.75 -9.15 -3.94
CA PHE A 53 -9.84 -8.22 -4.18
C PHE A 53 -10.80 -8.33 -3.01
N TRP A 54 -10.89 -7.29 -2.18
CA TRP A 54 -11.87 -7.29 -1.09
C TRP A 54 -13.25 -6.91 -1.60
N ASP A 55 -13.34 -5.91 -2.50
CA ASP A 55 -14.56 -5.55 -3.23
C ASP A 55 -14.23 -4.75 -4.52
N GLU A 56 -15.22 -4.08 -5.13
CA GLU A 56 -15.01 -3.27 -6.35
C GLU A 56 -14.10 -2.04 -6.12
N ASP A 57 -13.94 -1.60 -4.87
CA ASP A 57 -13.43 -0.29 -4.47
C ASP A 57 -12.15 -0.37 -3.61
N ALA A 58 -11.91 -1.52 -2.99
CA ALA A 58 -10.78 -1.84 -2.14
C ALA A 58 -9.95 -2.96 -2.76
N LEU A 59 -8.68 -2.62 -2.98
CA LEU A 59 -7.65 -3.52 -3.51
C LEU A 59 -6.56 -3.68 -2.46
N ALA A 60 -6.16 -4.93 -2.21
CA ALA A 60 -5.18 -5.24 -1.19
C ALA A 60 -4.10 -6.21 -1.68
N VAL A 61 -2.87 -5.98 -1.25
CA VAL A 61 -1.79 -6.96 -1.27
C VAL A 61 -1.60 -7.41 0.17
N GLN A 62 -1.80 -8.70 0.42
CA GLN A 62 -1.48 -9.31 1.70
C GLN A 62 -0.17 -10.08 1.57
N VAL A 63 0.71 -9.92 2.54
CA VAL A 63 1.99 -10.61 2.63
C VAL A 63 2.03 -11.31 3.98
N GLU A 64 2.05 -12.63 3.95
CA GLU A 64 2.36 -13.43 5.12
C GLU A 64 3.88 -13.52 5.24
N VAL A 65 4.43 -12.86 6.26
CA VAL A 65 5.86 -12.88 6.54
C VAL A 65 6.12 -14.08 7.44
N ARG A 66 6.81 -15.07 6.87
CA ARG A 66 7.03 -16.36 7.50
C ARG A 66 7.61 -16.22 8.91
N GLY A 67 6.81 -16.55 9.92
CA GLY A 67 7.22 -16.57 11.33
C GLY A 67 7.16 -15.23 12.06
N ASP A 68 6.80 -14.13 11.38
CA ASP A 68 6.90 -12.77 11.92
C ASP A 68 5.58 -11.97 11.85
N GLY A 69 4.55 -12.47 11.17
CA GLY A 69 3.21 -11.88 11.15
C GLY A 69 2.69 -11.55 9.75
N THR A 70 1.75 -10.61 9.66
CA THR A 70 1.09 -10.25 8.40
C THR A 70 1.25 -8.79 8.08
N LEU A 71 1.45 -8.51 6.79
CA LEU A 71 1.35 -7.19 6.21
C LEU A 71 0.15 -7.15 5.27
N THR A 72 -0.65 -6.10 5.35
CA THR A 72 -1.64 -5.79 4.34
C THR A 72 -1.40 -4.38 3.85
N VAL A 73 -1.23 -4.21 2.54
CA VAL A 73 -1.23 -2.90 1.89
C VAL A 73 -2.50 -2.80 1.08
N SER A 74 -3.39 -1.89 1.45
CA SER A 74 -4.61 -1.64 0.70
C SER A 74 -4.70 -0.20 0.25
N GLN A 75 -5.52 0.00 -0.77
CA GLN A 75 -5.91 1.33 -1.21
C GLN A 75 -7.42 1.48 -1.12
N ILE A 76 -7.85 2.71 -0.90
CA ILE A 76 -9.25 3.10 -0.89
C ILE A 76 -9.40 4.30 -1.81
N ASN A 77 -10.25 4.17 -2.83
CA ASN A 77 -10.50 5.23 -3.78
C ASN A 77 -11.52 6.23 -3.22
N LEU A 78 -11.05 7.43 -2.82
CA LEU A 78 -11.92 8.51 -2.33
C LEU A 78 -13.02 8.90 -3.31
N ALA A 79 -12.82 8.72 -4.62
CA ALA A 79 -13.83 9.01 -5.63
C ALA A 79 -15.09 8.15 -5.47
N ARG A 80 -14.94 6.97 -4.86
CA ARG A 80 -16.00 5.98 -4.70
C ARG A 80 -16.54 5.90 -3.29
N MET A 81 -15.87 6.52 -2.32
CA MET A 81 -16.41 6.64 -0.98
C MET A 81 -17.64 7.57 -0.98
N PRO A 82 -18.81 7.07 -0.52
CA PRO A 82 -20.03 7.86 -0.50
C PRO A 82 -20.06 8.88 0.66
N ASP A 83 -19.09 8.80 1.58
CA ASP A 83 -19.07 9.61 2.79
C ASP A 83 -18.78 11.10 2.51
N ARG A 84 -19.35 11.95 3.36
CA ARG A 84 -19.28 13.41 3.23
C ARG A 84 -17.83 13.91 3.31
N LEU A 85 -16.99 13.23 4.09
CA LEU A 85 -15.58 13.55 4.27
C LEU A 85 -14.79 13.37 2.97
N ALA A 86 -14.95 12.25 2.25
CA ALA A 86 -14.31 12.08 0.94
C ALA A 86 -14.78 13.11 -0.09
N GLN A 87 -16.06 13.51 -0.05
CA GLN A 87 -16.59 14.54 -0.95
C GLN A 87 -16.02 15.93 -0.66
N GLU A 88 -15.83 16.28 0.62
CA GLU A 88 -15.23 17.56 1.02
C GLU A 88 -13.75 17.65 0.63
N VAL A 89 -12.98 16.57 0.77
CA VAL A 89 -11.58 16.48 0.32
C VAL A 89 -11.47 16.62 -1.19
N ARG A 90 -12.28 15.87 -1.95
CA ARG A 90 -12.30 15.96 -3.43
C ARG A 90 -12.65 17.34 -3.95
N ALA A 91 -13.56 18.02 -3.26
CA ALA A 91 -13.98 19.39 -3.61
C ALA A 91 -12.96 20.46 -3.17
N GLY A 92 -11.83 20.08 -2.57
CA GLY A 92 -10.85 21.02 -2.01
C GLY A 92 -11.37 21.84 -0.83
N ARG A 93 -12.53 21.47 -0.26
CA ARG A 93 -13.18 22.18 0.86
C ARG A 93 -12.61 21.79 2.22
N ARG A 94 -11.87 20.68 2.28
CA ARG A 94 -11.22 20.17 3.47
C ARG A 94 -9.82 19.68 3.09
N ASN A 95 -8.82 19.97 3.91
CA ASN A 95 -7.47 19.50 3.64
C ASN A 95 -7.38 17.99 3.92
N VAL A 96 -6.57 17.29 3.14
CA VAL A 96 -6.18 15.89 3.34
C VAL A 96 -5.73 15.62 4.79
N ILE A 97 -5.08 16.60 5.42
CA ILE A 97 -4.67 16.53 6.83
C ILE A 97 -5.87 16.32 7.77
N ASP A 98 -7.00 16.99 7.51
CA ASP A 98 -8.21 16.86 8.33
C ASP A 98 -8.91 15.52 8.08
N TYR A 99 -8.79 14.97 6.87
CA TYR A 99 -9.30 13.65 6.55
C TYR A 99 -8.48 12.55 7.25
N VAL A 100 -7.15 12.59 7.14
CA VAL A 100 -6.27 11.67 7.86
C VAL A 100 -6.53 11.78 9.37
N ARG A 101 -6.70 12.99 9.90
CA ARG A 101 -7.08 13.20 11.31
C ARG A 101 -8.45 12.61 11.64
N SER A 102 -9.46 12.73 10.77
CA SER A 102 -10.76 12.10 10.99
C SER A 102 -10.68 10.57 10.96
N GLN A 103 -9.78 9.98 10.17
CA GLN A 103 -9.50 8.55 10.20
C GLN A 103 -8.76 8.16 11.48
N GLU A 104 -7.81 8.97 11.96
CA GLU A 104 -7.18 8.78 13.29
C GLU A 104 -8.23 8.82 14.43
N GLU A 105 -9.23 9.71 14.33
CA GLU A 105 -10.37 9.79 15.26
C GLU A 105 -11.30 8.59 15.12
N SER A 106 -11.63 8.17 13.89
CA SER A 106 -12.44 6.98 13.65
C SER A 106 -11.77 5.72 14.20
N ILE A 107 -10.44 5.58 14.07
CA ILE A 107 -9.69 4.48 14.65
C ILE A 107 -9.80 4.50 16.17
N ARG A 108 -9.73 5.69 16.80
CA ARG A 108 -9.92 5.85 18.25
C ARG A 108 -11.30 5.35 18.69
N ASP A 109 -12.32 5.59 17.89
CA ASP A 109 -13.69 5.15 18.18
C ASP A 109 -13.88 3.64 17.92
N GLU A 110 -13.24 3.10 16.87
CA GLU A 110 -13.33 1.69 16.44
C GLU A 110 -12.64 0.73 17.41
N ILE A 111 -11.54 1.14 18.04
CA ILE A 111 -10.74 0.30 18.96
C ILE A 111 -11.16 0.43 20.43
N SER A 112 -12.42 0.82 20.72
CA SER A 112 -12.91 1.03 22.08
C SER A 112 -12.47 -0.09 23.05
N GLY A 113 -11.51 0.21 23.92
CA GLY A 113 -10.91 -0.74 24.88
C GLY A 113 -9.41 -1.04 24.68
N LEU A 114 -8.84 -0.80 23.50
CA LEU A 114 -7.39 -0.97 23.25
C LEU A 114 -6.65 0.35 23.37
N ARG A 115 -5.46 0.33 23.99
CA ARG A 115 -4.58 1.49 23.99
C ARG A 115 -3.88 1.62 22.64
N PHE A 116 -3.61 2.85 22.23
CA PHE A 116 -2.82 3.13 21.03
C PHE A 116 -1.90 4.33 21.26
N LYS A 117 -0.84 4.39 20.45
CA LYS A 117 0.13 5.48 20.42
C LYS A 117 0.30 5.94 18.99
N ILE A 118 0.21 7.25 18.78
CA ILE A 118 0.49 7.86 17.48
C ILE A 118 1.94 8.33 17.46
N ARG A 119 2.75 7.79 16.56
CA ARG A 119 4.09 8.29 16.23
C ARG A 119 4.01 9.13 14.95
N ARG A 120 4.04 10.44 15.11
CA ARG A 120 3.95 11.38 13.98
C ARG A 120 5.23 11.36 13.15
N ASN A 121 5.07 11.43 11.81
CA ASN A 121 6.18 11.44 10.85
C ASN A 121 7.20 10.31 11.08
N ALA A 122 6.71 9.13 11.50
CA ALA A 122 7.55 8.03 11.90
C ALA A 122 8.22 7.34 10.70
N ILE A 123 7.58 7.37 9.53
CA ILE A 123 8.03 6.67 8.33
C ILE A 123 7.94 7.59 7.11
N MET A 124 8.64 7.24 6.03
CA MET A 124 8.60 7.97 4.77
C MET A 124 7.98 7.10 3.68
N VAL A 125 6.86 7.51 3.09
CA VAL A 125 6.26 6.80 1.96
C VAL A 125 6.32 7.66 0.71
N ASN A 126 7.07 7.20 -0.30
CA ASN A 126 7.30 7.93 -1.54
C ASN A 126 7.79 9.39 -1.31
N GLY A 127 8.63 9.61 -0.30
CA GLY A 127 9.13 10.94 0.07
C GLY A 127 8.18 11.79 0.92
N THR A 128 7.01 11.27 1.28
CA THR A 128 6.05 11.92 2.17
C THR A 128 6.22 11.37 3.60
N PRO A 129 6.37 12.23 4.63
CA PRO A 129 6.37 11.78 6.02
C PRO A 129 4.97 11.34 6.43
N VAL A 130 4.87 10.16 7.06
CA VAL A 130 3.60 9.54 7.45
C VAL A 130 3.62 9.19 8.94
N SER A 131 2.49 9.46 9.62
CA SER A 131 2.27 9.03 11.00
C SER A 131 1.93 7.54 11.06
N VAL A 132 2.42 6.87 12.11
CA VAL A 132 2.05 5.48 12.42
C VAL A 132 1.22 5.45 13.69
N VAL A 133 0.17 4.65 13.67
CA VAL A 133 -0.62 4.29 14.85
C VAL A 133 -0.18 2.92 15.29
N ASP A 134 0.44 2.83 16.46
CA ASP A 134 0.76 1.56 17.13
C ASP A 134 -0.36 1.22 18.10
N ILE A 135 -0.96 0.05 17.96
CA ILE A 135 -2.07 -0.45 18.78
C ILE A 135 -1.50 -1.51 19.73
N GLU A 136 -2.03 -1.58 20.95
CA GLU A 136 -1.57 -2.48 22.01
C GLU A 136 -1.61 -3.97 21.62
N ASP A 137 -2.47 -4.36 20.68
CA ASP A 137 -2.57 -5.72 20.15
C ASP A 137 -1.42 -6.11 19.19
N GLY A 138 -0.41 -5.23 19.04
CA GLY A 138 0.71 -5.43 18.13
C GLY A 138 0.42 -5.02 16.68
N THR A 139 -0.75 -4.47 16.39
CA THR A 139 -1.08 -3.91 15.09
C THR A 139 -0.47 -2.52 14.93
N ARG A 140 0.17 -2.27 13.78
CA ARG A 140 0.59 -0.94 13.34
C ARG A 140 -0.16 -0.57 12.07
N ARG A 141 -0.60 0.68 11.99
CA ARG A 141 -1.27 1.21 10.79
C ARG A 141 -0.60 2.51 10.35
N ALA A 142 -0.38 2.67 9.06
CA ALA A 142 0.04 3.92 8.44
C ALA A 142 -0.93 4.28 7.31
N PHE A 143 -1.40 5.53 7.32
CA PHE A 143 -2.31 6.05 6.31
C PHE A 143 -1.68 7.24 5.60
N PHE A 144 -1.77 7.27 4.28
CA PHE A 144 -1.35 8.44 3.51
C PHE A 144 -2.17 8.59 2.23
N LEU A 145 -2.31 9.83 1.78
CA LEU A 145 -2.93 10.12 0.50
C LEU A 145 -1.86 10.27 -0.58
N SER A 146 -2.05 9.59 -1.69
CA SER A 146 -1.27 9.83 -2.90
C SER A 146 -1.78 11.05 -3.67
N SER A 147 -1.02 11.53 -4.65
CA SER A 147 -1.41 12.66 -5.52
C SER A 147 -2.72 12.43 -6.27
N ASP A 148 -3.12 11.17 -6.44
CA ASP A 148 -4.28 10.77 -7.24
C ASP A 148 -5.57 10.66 -6.41
N ASN A 149 -5.60 11.25 -5.20
CA ASN A 149 -6.71 11.16 -4.24
C ASN A 149 -7.05 9.71 -3.83
N VAL A 150 -6.05 8.85 -3.81
CA VAL A 150 -6.18 7.48 -3.28
C VAL A 150 -5.56 7.43 -1.90
N ILE A 151 -6.32 6.93 -0.92
CA ILE A 151 -5.81 6.64 0.42
C ILE A 151 -5.13 5.29 0.37
N TRP A 152 -3.94 5.25 0.94
CA TRP A 152 -3.18 4.03 1.16
C TRP A 152 -3.20 3.70 2.63
N ASN A 153 -3.37 2.43 2.93
CA ASN A 153 -3.38 1.89 4.27
C ASN A 153 -2.39 0.73 4.33
N ILE A 154 -1.34 0.89 5.11
CA ILE A 154 -0.36 -0.16 5.39
C ILE A 154 -0.65 -0.64 6.80
N ILE A 155 -0.97 -1.92 6.93
CA ILE A 155 -1.27 -2.58 8.20
C ILE A 155 -0.22 -3.65 8.41
N GLY A 156 0.45 -3.63 9.55
CA GLY A 156 1.38 -4.66 9.97
C GLY A 156 0.96 -5.21 11.31
N ARG A 157 0.72 -6.52 11.42
CA ARG A 157 0.45 -7.19 12.68
C ARG A 157 1.66 -8.03 13.06
N GLU A 158 2.15 -7.83 14.29
CA GLU A 158 3.29 -8.58 14.89
C GLU A 158 4.65 -8.41 14.18
N LEU A 159 4.71 -7.67 13.07
CA LEU A 159 5.95 -7.42 12.34
C LEU A 159 6.99 -6.66 13.17
N ALA A 160 8.27 -6.92 12.94
CA ALA A 160 9.34 -6.09 13.50
C ALA A 160 9.35 -4.67 12.91
N ASP A 161 9.69 -3.66 13.71
CA ASP A 161 9.68 -2.23 13.31
C ASP A 161 10.47 -1.98 12.03
N HIS A 162 11.68 -2.54 11.94
CA HIS A 162 12.58 -2.35 10.80
C HIS A 162 12.06 -3.01 9.52
N VAL A 163 11.31 -4.11 9.62
CA VAL A 163 10.67 -4.78 8.48
C VAL A 163 9.53 -3.91 7.96
N TYR A 164 8.66 -3.46 8.86
CA TYR A 164 7.55 -2.56 8.51
C TYR A 164 8.05 -1.27 7.85
N GLN A 165 9.08 -0.64 8.44
CA GLN A 165 9.72 0.56 7.90
C GLN A 165 10.25 0.33 6.49
N ARG A 166 10.97 -0.78 6.27
CA ARG A 166 11.56 -1.11 4.98
C ARG A 166 10.51 -1.26 3.89
N ILE A 167 9.41 -1.94 4.20
CA ILE A 167 8.29 -2.13 3.28
C ILE A 167 7.69 -0.76 2.91
N ALA A 168 7.38 0.08 3.90
CA ALA A 168 6.84 1.42 3.68
C ALA A 168 7.77 2.30 2.82
N ASP A 169 9.08 2.31 3.13
CA ASP A 169 10.09 3.09 2.41
C ASP A 169 10.32 2.60 0.97
N SER A 170 10.02 1.33 0.70
CA SER A 170 10.20 0.71 -0.62
C SER A 170 9.03 0.96 -1.57
N PHE A 171 7.92 1.50 -1.08
CA PHE A 171 6.69 1.67 -1.84
C PHE A 171 6.89 2.64 -3.01
N ARG A 172 6.61 2.20 -4.23
CA ARG A 172 6.70 3.04 -5.44
C ARG A 172 5.45 2.89 -6.30
N PHE A 173 4.95 4.02 -6.78
CA PHE A 173 3.89 4.07 -7.79
C PHE A 173 4.46 3.78 -9.18
N ILE A 174 3.78 2.90 -9.91
CA ILE A 174 4.06 2.58 -11.30
C ILE A 174 3.11 3.40 -12.17
N GLN A 175 3.64 4.05 -13.21
CA GLN A 175 2.80 4.78 -14.14
C GLN A 175 1.89 3.82 -14.92
N VAL A 176 0.57 4.08 -14.89
CA VAL A 176 -0.42 3.29 -15.64
C VAL A 176 -0.13 3.29 -17.14
N SER A 177 0.39 4.39 -17.68
CA SER A 177 0.81 4.48 -19.09
C SER A 177 1.90 3.45 -19.42
N ALA A 178 2.89 3.28 -18.55
CA ALA A 178 3.96 2.31 -18.72
C ALA A 178 3.42 0.87 -18.71
N ILE A 179 2.48 0.54 -17.82
CA ILE A 179 1.81 -0.78 -17.82
C ILE A 179 1.04 -1.01 -19.13
N ARG A 180 0.27 -0.01 -19.58
CA ARG A 180 -0.51 -0.10 -20.84
C ARG A 180 0.38 -0.22 -22.07
N GLU A 181 1.52 0.44 -22.08
CA GLU A 181 2.51 0.33 -23.16
C GLU A 181 3.16 -1.05 -23.17
N ALA A 182 3.60 -1.54 -22.00
CA ALA A 182 4.12 -2.90 -21.81
C ALA A 182 3.14 -3.98 -22.33
N LEU A 183 1.84 -3.83 -21.99
CA LEU A 183 0.80 -4.74 -22.45
C LEU A 183 0.62 -4.71 -23.97
N ARG A 184 0.65 -3.51 -24.58
CA ARG A 184 0.56 -3.31 -26.04
C ARG A 184 1.75 -3.92 -26.78
N GLN A 185 2.97 -3.64 -26.32
CA GLN A 185 4.20 -3.97 -27.06
C GLN A 185 4.39 -5.46 -27.31
N ALA A 186 3.93 -6.34 -26.43
CA ALA A 186 4.10 -7.76 -26.69
C ALA A 186 2.82 -8.45 -27.24
N GLY A 187 1.72 -7.69 -27.44
CA GLY A 187 0.45 -8.19 -27.99
C GLY A 187 0.35 -8.00 -29.50
N GLY A 188 1.38 -7.39 -30.10
CA GLY A 188 1.63 -7.35 -31.54
C GLY A 188 2.72 -8.32 -31.96
#